data_AF-A0A4V3RY12-F1
#
_entry.id   AF-A0A4V3RY12-F1
#
_cell.length_a   1.000
_cell.length_b   1.000
_cell.length_c   1.000
_cell.angle_alpha   90.00
_cell.angle_beta   90.00
_cell.angle_gamma   90.00
#
_symmetry.space_group_name_H-M   'P 1'
#
loop_
_entity.id
_entity.type
_entity.pdbx_description
1 polymer ?
#
loop_
_entity_poly.entity_id
_entity_poly.type
_entity_poly.pdbx_seq_one_letter_code
_entity_poly.pdbx_strand_id
1 'polypeptide(L)'
;MARLDHRPFSWRDDPGVPDIPDDRTVLVVDGDCALCSWGARTIARADPGDSFRITPMQSDAGRALMAHFGLDPHDPCSWLALVDGCALTGSDAVIEVGRRLRGGWPVLARAAGWLPRPLREWAYRLVARNRRRWFGRGDLCGVDEPELQARLF
;
A
#
# COMPACT_ATOMS: atom_id res chain seq x y z
N MET A 1 -5.34 -16.49 1.01
CA MET A 1 -5.34 -15.32 1.88
C MET A 1 -4.10 -14.51 1.59
N ALA A 2 -4.27 -13.23 1.25
CA ALA A 2 -3.24 -12.21 1.39
C ALA A 2 -3.56 -11.26 2.56
N ARG A 3 -4.34 -11.73 3.54
CA ARG A 3 -4.44 -11.14 4.87
C ARG A 3 -3.39 -11.83 5.74
N LEU A 4 -2.56 -11.05 6.40
CA LEU A 4 -1.58 -11.59 7.35
C LEU A 4 -2.32 -12.04 8.61
N ASP A 5 -1.88 -13.15 9.20
CA ASP A 5 -2.53 -13.76 10.36
C ASP A 5 -2.14 -13.01 11.65
N HIS A 6 -2.72 -11.82 11.79
CA HIS A 6 -2.51 -10.92 12.91
C HIS A 6 -3.86 -10.47 13.48
N ARG A 7 -3.89 -10.21 14.79
CA ARG A 7 -5.04 -9.58 15.44
C ARG A 7 -5.27 -8.18 14.84
N PRO A 8 -6.52 -7.72 14.68
CA PRO A 8 -6.79 -6.36 14.26
C PRO A 8 -6.08 -5.35 15.17
N PHE A 9 -5.46 -4.32 14.59
CA PHE A 9 -4.71 -3.28 15.30
C PHE A 9 -3.54 -3.79 16.16
N SER A 10 -2.98 -4.95 15.83
CA SER A 10 -1.88 -5.59 16.57
C SER A 10 -0.64 -4.72 16.75
N TRP A 11 -0.41 -3.75 15.87
CA TRP A 11 0.73 -2.82 15.98
C TRP A 11 0.59 -1.82 17.13
N ARG A 12 -0.63 -1.57 17.65
CA ARG A 12 -0.83 -0.66 18.79
C ARG A 12 -0.18 -1.14 20.08
N ASP A 13 -0.03 -2.46 20.21
CA ASP A 13 0.59 -3.10 21.37
C ASP A 13 2.09 -3.33 21.17
N ASP A 14 2.65 -3.00 19.99
CA ASP A 14 4.06 -3.23 19.69
C ASP A 14 4.88 -1.98 20.02
N PRO A 15 5.78 -2.03 21.03
CA PRO A 15 6.62 -0.89 21.39
C PRO A 15 7.63 -0.50 20.31
N GLY A 16 7.86 -1.37 19.32
CA GLY A 16 8.70 -1.10 18.16
C GLY A 16 8.00 -0.29 17.07
N VAL A 17 6.67 -0.14 17.12
CA VAL A 17 5.89 0.66 16.17
C VAL A 17 5.59 2.02 16.79
N PRO A 18 5.99 3.15 16.16
CA PRO A 18 5.64 4.46 16.67
C PRO A 18 4.13 4.68 16.62
N ASP A 19 3.64 5.68 17.36
CA ASP A 19 2.23 6.07 17.25
C ASP A 19 1.94 6.57 15.83
N ILE A 20 1.05 5.87 15.13
CA ILE A 20 0.70 6.16 13.73
C ILE A 20 -0.78 6.52 13.62
N PRO A 21 -1.15 7.44 12.71
CA PRO A 21 -2.55 7.71 12.41
C PRO A 21 -3.21 6.46 11.82
N ASP A 22 -4.11 5.85 12.57
CA ASP A 22 -4.91 4.70 12.14
C ASP A 22 -6.42 4.99 12.08
N ASP A 23 -6.76 6.28 12.02
CA ASP A 23 -8.11 6.79 11.79
C ASP A 23 -8.63 6.47 10.37
N ARG A 24 -7.71 6.14 9.46
CA ARG A 24 -7.92 5.88 8.03
C ARG A 24 -7.19 4.62 7.57
N THR A 25 -7.39 4.25 6.30
CA THR A 25 -6.63 3.15 5.69
C THR A 25 -5.17 3.56 5.51
N VAL A 26 -4.24 2.83 6.13
CA VAL A 26 -2.81 3.14 6.02
C VAL A 26 -2.19 2.32 4.89
N LEU A 27 -1.44 2.99 4.02
CA LEU A 27 -0.72 2.38 2.90
C LEU A 27 0.78 2.56 3.10
N VAL A 28 1.52 1.46 3.19
CA VAL A 28 2.99 1.50 3.18
C VAL A 28 3.46 1.28 1.76
N VAL A 29 4.14 2.27 1.16
CA VAL A 29 4.55 2.26 -0.24
C VAL A 29 6.06 2.38 -0.40
N ASP A 30 6.64 1.78 -1.44
CA ASP A 30 8.06 1.96 -1.74
C ASP A 30 8.32 3.36 -2.32
N GLY A 31 8.95 4.24 -1.53
CA GLY A 31 9.26 5.61 -1.91
C GLY A 31 10.28 5.73 -3.05
N ASP A 32 11.12 4.72 -3.23
CA ASP A 32 12.19 4.68 -4.25
C ASP A 32 11.70 4.07 -5.57
N CYS A 33 10.42 3.70 -5.67
CA CYS A 33 9.84 3.10 -6.87
C CYS A 33 8.91 4.08 -7.59
N ALA A 34 9.18 4.33 -8.87
CA ALA A 34 8.38 5.24 -9.69
C ALA A 34 6.93 4.75 -9.86
N LEU A 35 6.73 3.44 -10.00
CA LEU A 35 5.38 2.84 -10.08
C LEU A 35 4.61 3.03 -8.76
N CYS A 36 5.25 2.77 -7.63
CA CYS A 36 4.63 2.95 -6.31
C CYS A 36 4.32 4.42 -6.04
N SER A 37 5.25 5.31 -6.41
CA SER A 37 5.04 6.76 -6.32
C SER A 37 3.87 7.23 -7.17
N TRP A 38 3.80 6.79 -8.43
CA TRP A 38 2.68 7.11 -9.31
C TRP A 38 1.36 6.54 -8.78
N GLY A 39 1.37 5.32 -8.23
CA GLY A 39 0.21 4.70 -7.58
C GLY A 39 -0.28 5.50 -6.38
N ALA A 40 0.63 5.91 -5.48
CA ALA A 40 0.32 6.74 -4.31
C ALA A 40 -0.32 8.08 -4.70
N ARG A 41 0.25 8.77 -5.71
CA ARG A 41 -0.34 10.01 -6.27
C ARG A 41 -1.73 9.76 -6.85
N THR A 42 -1.91 8.65 -7.57
CA THR A 42 -3.18 8.29 -8.18
C THR A 42 -4.25 8.02 -7.12
N ILE A 43 -3.89 7.32 -6.04
CA ILE A 43 -4.75 7.11 -4.87
C ILE A 43 -5.11 8.45 -4.23
N ALA A 44 -4.12 9.33 -4.00
CA ALA A 44 -4.34 10.65 -3.43
C ALA A 44 -5.33 11.51 -4.25
N ARG A 45 -5.22 11.48 -5.58
CA ARG A 45 -6.16 12.19 -6.48
C ARG A 45 -7.54 11.55 -6.52
N ALA A 46 -7.61 10.22 -6.47
CA ALA A 46 -8.86 9.46 -6.59
C ALA A 46 -9.65 9.33 -5.26
N ASP A 47 -9.10 9.87 -4.17
CA ASP A 47 -9.70 9.85 -2.83
C ASP A 47 -9.97 11.27 -2.28
N PRO A 48 -10.90 12.04 -2.83
CA PRO A 48 -11.26 13.34 -2.25
C PRO A 48 -11.89 13.26 -0.84
N GLY A 49 -12.12 12.06 -0.30
CA GLY A 49 -12.70 11.84 1.02
C GLY A 49 -11.70 11.75 2.17
N ASP A 50 -10.39 11.85 1.88
CA ASP A 50 -9.30 11.69 2.86
C ASP A 50 -9.40 10.36 3.64
N SER A 51 -9.64 9.28 2.90
CA SER A 51 -9.83 7.92 3.41
C SER A 51 -8.51 7.16 3.59
N PHE A 52 -7.40 7.68 3.07
CA PHE A 52 -6.09 7.03 3.07
C PHE A 52 -4.99 7.89 3.69
N ARG A 53 -4.16 7.24 4.50
CA ARG A 53 -2.86 7.73 4.96
C ARG A 53 -1.77 6.94 4.25
N ILE A 54 -0.70 7.60 3.82
CA ILE A 54 0.39 6.98 3.05
C ILE A 54 1.68 7.20 3.82
N THR A 55 2.47 6.16 4.01
CA THR A 55 3.82 6.32 4.57
C THR A 55 4.83 5.59 3.68
N PRO A 56 5.98 6.19 3.37
CA PRO A 56 7.02 5.49 2.64
C PRO A 56 7.59 4.37 3.50
N MET A 57 7.87 3.23 2.91
CA MET A 57 8.52 2.08 3.55
C MET A 57 9.88 2.44 4.16
N GLN A 58 10.53 3.48 3.62
CA GLN A 58 11.79 4.07 4.07
C GLN A 58 11.64 5.02 5.28
N SER A 59 10.43 5.34 5.75
CA SER A 59 10.25 6.08 7.00
C SER A 59 10.45 5.17 8.22
N ASP A 60 10.59 5.78 9.40
CA ASP A 60 10.65 5.02 10.67
C ASP A 60 9.34 4.24 10.90
N ALA A 61 8.18 4.88 10.66
CA ALA A 61 6.88 4.25 10.76
C ALA A 61 6.71 3.10 9.76
N GLY A 62 7.07 3.31 8.50
CA GLY A 62 6.99 2.29 7.44
C GLY A 62 7.88 1.09 7.74
N ARG A 63 9.13 1.31 8.16
CA ARG A 63 10.04 0.22 8.54
C ARG A 63 9.51 -0.57 9.74
N ALA A 64 9.02 0.12 10.76
CA ALA A 64 8.49 -0.54 11.95
C ALA A 64 7.26 -1.40 11.63
N LEU A 65 6.34 -0.90 10.80
CA LEU A 65 5.18 -1.67 10.35
C LEU A 65 5.59 -2.92 9.55
N MET A 66 6.53 -2.78 8.62
CA MET A 66 7.00 -3.92 7.83
C MET A 66 7.64 -4.98 8.72
N ALA A 67 8.45 -4.57 9.70
CA ALA A 67 9.06 -5.47 10.67
C ALA A 67 8.00 -6.17 11.55
N HIS A 68 7.02 -5.43 12.07
CA HIS A 68 5.91 -5.97 12.88
C HIS A 68 5.17 -7.10 12.16
N PHE A 69 4.92 -6.91 10.86
CA PHE A 69 4.20 -7.87 10.02
C PHE A 69 5.11 -8.91 9.34
N GLY A 70 6.40 -8.95 9.68
CA GLY A 70 7.36 -9.92 9.13
C GLY A 70 7.58 -9.77 7.62
N LEU A 71 7.36 -8.59 7.06
CA LEU A 71 7.55 -8.30 5.64
C LEU A 71 8.97 -7.78 5.41
N ASP A 72 9.67 -8.33 4.42
CA ASP A 72 10.99 -7.84 4.03
C ASP A 72 10.85 -6.56 3.17
N PRO A 73 11.37 -5.40 3.61
CA PRO A 73 11.37 -4.17 2.82
C PRO A 73 12.10 -4.30 1.47
N HIS A 74 12.99 -5.27 1.33
CA HIS A 74 13.77 -5.49 0.12
C HIS A 74 13.04 -6.37 -0.89
N ASP A 75 12.02 -7.12 -0.47
CA ASP A 75 11.19 -7.92 -1.36
C ASP A 75 10.22 -7.01 -2.12
N PRO A 76 10.30 -6.97 -3.47
CA PRO A 76 9.38 -6.16 -4.27
C PRO A 76 7.91 -6.56 -4.15
N CYS A 77 7.61 -7.75 -3.64
CA CYS A 77 6.25 -8.24 -3.39
C CYS A 77 5.72 -7.82 -2.02
N SER A 78 6.56 -7.26 -1.15
CA SER A 78 6.14 -6.73 0.14
C SER A 78 5.43 -5.39 -0.07
N TRP A 79 4.11 -5.47 -0.10
CA TRP A 79 3.24 -4.31 -0.02
C TRP A 79 2.27 -4.50 1.13
N LEU A 80 2.06 -3.45 1.92
CA LEU A 80 1.26 -3.51 3.14
C LEU A 80 0.18 -2.43 3.10
N ALA A 81 -1.06 -2.86 3.28
CA ALA A 81 -2.20 -1.99 3.49
C ALA A 81 -2.88 -2.39 4.81
N LEU A 82 -3.07 -1.43 5.71
CA LEU A 82 -3.82 -1.60 6.95
C LEU A 82 -5.23 -1.10 6.74
N VAL A 83 -6.17 -2.04 6.71
CA VAL A 83 -7.56 -1.80 6.36
C VAL A 83 -8.43 -2.25 7.52
N ASP A 84 -9.08 -1.30 8.19
CA ASP A 84 -9.95 -1.54 9.36
C ASP A 84 -9.26 -2.43 10.43
N GLY A 85 -8.00 -2.10 10.76
CA GLY A 85 -7.20 -2.85 11.71
C GLY A 85 -6.49 -4.08 11.12
N CYS A 86 -6.79 -4.49 9.88
CA CYS A 86 -6.28 -5.73 9.30
C CYS A 86 -5.15 -5.47 8.32
N ALA A 87 -4.05 -6.22 8.41
CA ALA A 87 -2.97 -6.16 7.44
C ALA A 87 -3.28 -7.00 6.19
N LEU A 88 -3.27 -6.34 5.03
CA LEU A 88 -3.44 -6.92 3.71
C LEU A 88 -2.15 -6.74 2.90
N THR A 89 -1.85 -7.72 2.05
CA THR A 89 -0.73 -7.73 1.12
C THR A 89 -1.13 -8.25 -0.26
N GLY A 90 -0.19 -8.28 -1.20
CA GLY A 90 -0.35 -8.92 -2.50
C GLY A 90 -1.46 -8.30 -3.36
N SER A 91 -2.05 -9.12 -4.23
CA SER A 91 -3.11 -8.66 -5.14
C SER A 91 -4.41 -8.32 -4.40
N ASP A 92 -4.68 -8.95 -3.25
CA ASP A 92 -5.90 -8.68 -2.48
C ASP A 92 -5.84 -7.26 -1.86
N ALA A 93 -4.67 -6.79 -1.41
CA ALA A 93 -4.48 -5.41 -0.98
C ALA A 93 -4.78 -4.41 -2.11
N VAL A 94 -4.33 -4.68 -3.34
CA VAL A 94 -4.58 -3.80 -4.51
C VAL A 94 -6.07 -3.70 -4.78
N ILE A 95 -6.76 -4.83 -4.76
CA ILE A 95 -8.20 -4.90 -5.02
C ILE A 95 -8.97 -4.18 -3.91
N GLU A 96 -8.61 -4.36 -2.64
CA GLU A 96 -9.31 -3.71 -1.53
C GLU A 96 -9.13 -2.19 -1.56
N VAL A 97 -7.92 -1.70 -1.79
CA VAL A 97 -7.65 -0.27 -1.97
C VAL A 97 -8.46 0.26 -3.16
N GLY A 98 -8.43 -0.42 -4.31
CA GLY A 98 -9.17 -0.02 -5.50
C GLY A 98 -10.70 0.01 -5.31
N ARG A 99 -11.25 -0.84 -4.44
CA ARG A 99 -12.68 -0.82 -4.08
C ARG A 99 -13.09 0.39 -3.25
N ARG A 100 -12.17 0.95 -2.46
CA ARG A 100 -12.40 2.11 -1.60
C ARG A 100 -12.19 3.45 -2.32
N LEU A 101 -11.46 3.45 -3.43
CA LEU A 101 -11.31 4.63 -4.30
C LEU A 101 -12.64 5.03 -4.97
N ARG A 102 -12.76 6.30 -5.39
CA ARG A 102 -13.96 6.80 -6.09
C ARG A 102 -13.84 6.64 -7.61
N GLY A 103 -14.92 6.91 -8.36
CA GLY A 103 -14.89 6.89 -9.84
C GLY A 103 -14.90 5.48 -10.44
N GLY A 104 -14.10 5.24 -11.48
CA GLY A 104 -14.02 3.95 -12.18
C GLY A 104 -13.23 2.87 -11.44
N TRP A 105 -12.50 3.23 -10.37
CA TRP A 105 -11.62 2.31 -9.63
C TRP A 105 -12.34 1.11 -9.00
N PRO A 106 -13.51 1.25 -8.35
CA PRO A 106 -14.23 0.10 -7.81
C PRO A 106 -14.69 -0.89 -8.87
N VAL A 107 -15.00 -0.41 -10.08
CA VAL A 107 -15.38 -1.27 -11.21
C VAL A 107 -14.17 -2.08 -11.68
N LEU A 108 -13.02 -1.43 -11.86
CA LEU A 108 -11.76 -2.09 -12.19
C LEU A 108 -11.34 -3.11 -11.11
N ALA A 109 -11.47 -2.75 -9.84
CA ALA A 109 -11.15 -3.65 -8.73
C ALA A 109 -12.08 -4.87 -8.67
N ARG A 110 -13.38 -4.68 -8.95
CA ARG A 110 -14.33 -5.80 -9.08
C ARG A 110 -14.00 -6.71 -10.27
N ALA A 111 -13.63 -6.13 -11.42
CA ALA A 111 -13.20 -6.89 -12.59
C ALA A 111 -11.91 -7.68 -12.31
N ALA A 112 -10.93 -7.07 -11.64
CA ALA A 112 -9.72 -7.76 -11.20
C ALA A 112 -10.02 -8.88 -10.17
N GLY A 113 -11.03 -8.68 -9.32
CA GLY A 113 -11.50 -9.69 -8.37
C GLY A 113 -12.17 -10.90 -9.02
N TRP A 114 -12.75 -10.74 -10.21
CA TRP A 114 -13.29 -11.84 -11.02
C TRP A 114 -12.21 -12.75 -11.62
N LEU A 115 -10.98 -12.24 -11.75
CA LEU A 115 -9.87 -13.01 -12.27
C LEU A 115 -9.45 -14.09 -11.25
N PRO A 116 -9.14 -15.34 -11.68
CA PRO A 116 -8.72 -16.40 -10.78
C PRO A 116 -7.54 -15.97 -9.93
N ARG A 117 -7.59 -16.28 -8.62
CA ARG A 117 -6.57 -15.89 -7.65
C ARG A 117 -5.13 -16.21 -8.10
N PRO A 118 -4.82 -17.40 -8.65
CA PRO A 118 -3.47 -17.71 -9.11
C PRO A 118 -2.98 -16.77 -10.21
N LEU A 119 -3.88 -16.34 -11.10
CA LEU A 119 -3.55 -15.49 -12.22
C LEU A 119 -3.28 -14.04 -11.77
N ARG A 120 -4.13 -13.49 -10.90
CA ARG A 120 -3.91 -12.13 -10.35
C ARG A 120 -2.67 -12.07 -9.46
N GLU A 121 -2.39 -13.10 -8.68
CA GLU A 121 -1.17 -13.18 -7.87
C GLU A 121 0.08 -13.33 -8.74
N TRP A 122 0.01 -14.14 -9.82
CA TRP A 122 1.09 -14.24 -10.78
C TRP A 122 1.38 -12.90 -11.47
N ALA A 123 0.33 -12.21 -11.95
CA ALA A 123 0.46 -10.90 -12.57
C ALA A 123 1.01 -9.86 -11.59
N TYR A 124 0.51 -9.84 -10.35
CA TYR A 124 1.02 -8.99 -9.28
C TYR A 124 2.51 -9.23 -9.03
N ARG A 125 2.93 -10.48 -8.83
CA ARG A 125 4.35 -10.83 -8.59
C ARG A 125 5.24 -10.49 -9.77
N LEU A 126 4.73 -10.62 -11.01
CA LEU A 126 5.46 -10.23 -12.21
C LEU A 126 5.72 -8.73 -12.22
N VAL A 127 4.69 -7.91 -12.00
CA VAL A 127 4.82 -6.45 -11.94
C VAL A 127 5.71 -6.03 -10.77
N ALA A 128 5.46 -6.56 -9.57
CA ALA A 128 6.22 -6.30 -8.36
C ALA A 128 7.72 -6.53 -8.58
N ARG A 129 8.11 -7.70 -9.11
CA ARG A 129 9.52 -8.03 -9.37
C ARG A 129 10.17 -7.16 -10.43
N ASN A 130 9.40 -6.74 -11.43
CA ASN A 130 9.92 -5.91 -12.53
C ASN A 130 9.72 -4.41 -12.31
N ARG A 131 9.10 -3.97 -11.20
CA ARG A 131 8.67 -2.58 -10.96
C ARG A 131 9.80 -1.56 -11.18
N ARG A 132 10.99 -1.83 -10.64
CA ARG A 132 12.16 -0.97 -10.76
C ARG A 132 12.82 -1.05 -12.15
N ARG A 133 12.70 -2.20 -12.83
CA ARG A 133 13.27 -2.41 -14.16
C ARG A 133 12.42 -1.78 -15.26
N TRP A 134 11.09 -1.80 -15.12
CA TRP A 134 10.16 -1.27 -16.11
C TRP A 134 9.87 0.22 -15.91
N PHE A 135 9.78 0.68 -14.67
CA PHE A 135 9.39 2.06 -14.37
C PHE A 135 10.54 2.92 -13.82
N GLY A 136 11.69 2.32 -13.49
CA GLY A 136 12.84 3.02 -12.94
C GLY A 136 12.74 3.30 -11.43
N ARG A 137 13.62 4.19 -10.96
CA ARG A 137 13.62 4.71 -9.59
C ARG A 137 12.66 5.90 -9.49
N GLY A 138 11.89 5.93 -8.42
CA GLY A 138 11.02 7.05 -8.08
C GLY A 138 11.59 7.85 -6.93
N ASP A 139 10.95 8.98 -6.69
CA ASP A 139 11.07 9.73 -5.46
C ASP A 139 9.65 10.11 -5.06
N LEU A 140 9.16 9.56 -3.94
CA LEU A 140 7.85 9.89 -3.38
C LEU A 140 7.92 11.15 -2.50
N CYS A 141 9.04 11.36 -1.81
CA CYS A 141 9.20 12.42 -0.82
C CYS A 141 9.52 13.77 -1.48
N GLY A 142 10.24 13.77 -2.61
CA GLY A 142 10.58 14.97 -3.38
C GLY A 142 9.51 15.43 -4.37
N VAL A 143 8.28 14.91 -4.28
CA VAL A 143 7.18 15.30 -5.19
C VAL A 143 6.44 16.50 -4.62
N ASP A 144 6.44 17.60 -5.36
CA ASP A 144 5.60 18.78 -5.09
C ASP A 144 4.16 18.53 -5.55
N GLU A 145 3.45 17.65 -4.83
CA GLU A 145 2.04 17.39 -5.07
C GLU A 145 1.24 17.50 -3.77
N PRO A 146 0.42 18.56 -3.59
CA PRO A 146 -0.18 18.89 -2.30
C PRO A 146 -1.16 17.82 -1.82
N GLU A 147 -1.86 17.14 -2.73
CA GLU A 147 -2.76 16.04 -2.39
C GLU A 147 -1.99 14.86 -1.78
N LEU A 148 -0.82 14.52 -2.34
CA LEU A 148 0.00 13.46 -1.80
C LEU A 148 0.57 13.88 -0.44
N GLN A 149 1.12 15.08 -0.34
CA GLN A 149 1.73 15.60 0.90
C GLN A 149 0.73 15.63 2.07
N ALA A 150 -0.53 15.98 1.83
CA ALA A 150 -1.58 15.96 2.86
C ALA A 150 -1.87 14.56 3.43
N ARG A 151 -1.49 13.50 2.70
CA ARG A 151 -1.70 12.10 3.10
C ARG A 151 -0.43 11.46 3.67
N LEU A 152 0.73 12.08 3.48
CA LEU A 152 2.00 11.56 3.97
C LEU A 152 2.14 11.76 5.47
N PHE A 153 2.69 10.75 6.15
CA PHE A 153 3.09 10.80 7.54
C PHE A 153 4.34 9.94 7.79
#